data_AF-A0A0N4TKD1-F1
#
_entry.id   AF-A0A0N4TKD1-F1
#
_cell.length_a   1.000
_cell.length_b   1.000
_cell.length_c   1.000
_cell.angle_alpha   90.00
_cell.angle_beta   90.00
_cell.angle_gamma   90.00
#
_symmetry.space_group_name_H-M   'P 1'
#
loop_
_entity.id
_entity.type
_entity.pdbx_description
1 polymer ?
#
loop_
_entity_poly.entity_id
_entity_poly.type
_entity_poly.pdbx_seq_one_letter_code
_entity_poly.pdbx_strand_id
1 'polypeptide(L)'
;MESETSVGSLESVSVNEKRQCMLARLDARHTGDATGMKTSSSETEFDKLLAKATFIMNSSESNIEPEFLQELEIALTLIPLGRQSRRLREVLNVLRSRMQKQIGLTDQQAAFSFSIKKKNATASEVQKAAVAKCNPLDSTQTTTKLLVQKAITITDEHGKELVIKGDDGEDVTINDVTNSMVRVPFKASAVHIKSVKDSTLIFAPVKTSLLIRNCENLTVVVAAQQVRTHDSHQIRFYIEVRGALIIEDCDGIEVAPYNVVGFQQDTQNNNWRNVQDFSWLSSEEHSPNWKIMEENSAKYFNL
;
A
#
# COMPACT_ATOMS: atom_id res chain seq x y z
N MET A 1 -8.55 -11.78 -58.65
CA MET A 1 -8.56 -12.95 -57.75
C MET A 1 -7.20 -13.60 -57.84
N GLU A 2 -6.40 -13.72 -56.78
CA GLU A 2 -6.45 -13.09 -55.45
C GLU A 2 -5.01 -12.77 -55.01
N SER A 3 -4.86 -11.86 -54.05
CA SER A 3 -3.57 -11.49 -53.47
C SER A 3 -3.51 -11.99 -52.03
N GLU A 4 -2.67 -12.99 -51.75
CA GLU A 4 -2.39 -13.40 -50.37
C GLU A 4 -1.12 -12.71 -49.86
N THR A 5 -1.26 -12.00 -48.74
CA THR A 5 -0.18 -11.29 -48.07
C THR A 5 0.28 -12.04 -46.82
N SER A 6 1.59 -12.18 -46.67
CA SER A 6 2.21 -12.81 -45.49
C SER A 6 2.10 -11.91 -44.25
N VAL A 7 1.43 -12.39 -43.21
CA VAL A 7 1.39 -11.76 -41.88
C VAL A 7 1.58 -12.83 -40.81
N GLY A 8 2.83 -13.01 -40.37
CA GLY A 8 3.16 -14.07 -39.40
C GLY A 8 4.63 -14.11 -39.00
N SER A 9 5.19 -13.01 -38.48
CA SER A 9 6.60 -12.99 -38.01
C SER A 9 6.95 -11.96 -36.92
N LEU A 10 6.02 -11.13 -36.44
CA LEU A 10 6.37 -10.00 -35.55
C LEU A 10 6.21 -10.30 -34.04
N GLU A 11 5.29 -11.17 -33.63
CA GLU A 11 5.04 -11.44 -32.20
C GLU A 11 5.97 -12.54 -31.62
N SER A 12 6.42 -13.49 -32.44
CA SER A 12 7.33 -14.57 -32.04
C SER A 12 8.74 -14.07 -31.69
N VAL A 13 9.18 -12.98 -32.33
CA VAL A 13 10.48 -12.35 -32.09
C VAL A 13 10.54 -11.75 -30.68
N SER A 14 9.53 -10.96 -30.27
CA SER A 14 9.51 -10.33 -28.95
C SER A 14 9.51 -11.31 -27.78
N VAL A 15 8.87 -12.48 -27.93
CA VAL A 15 8.86 -13.52 -26.88
C VAL A 15 10.22 -14.23 -26.80
N ASN A 16 10.87 -14.47 -27.93
CA ASN A 16 12.20 -15.08 -27.97
C ASN A 16 13.30 -14.14 -27.43
N GLU A 17 13.23 -12.84 -27.74
CA GLU A 17 14.11 -11.82 -27.17
C GLU A 17 13.98 -11.75 -25.64
N LYS A 18 12.76 -11.71 -25.11
CA LYS A 18 12.49 -11.75 -23.66
C LYS A 18 13.04 -13.02 -23.01
N ARG A 19 12.94 -14.17 -23.69
CA ARG A 19 13.49 -15.45 -23.22
C ARG A 19 15.02 -15.46 -23.23
N GLN A 20 15.68 -14.95 -24.28
CA GLN A 20 17.13 -14.80 -24.32
C GLN A 20 17.64 -13.86 -23.23
N CYS A 21 16.97 -12.72 -23.03
CA CYS A 21 17.31 -11.79 -21.96
C CYS A 21 17.15 -12.42 -20.56
N MET A 22 16.12 -13.25 -20.34
CA MET A 22 15.96 -14.01 -19.10
C MET A 22 17.09 -15.03 -18.86
N LEU A 23 17.52 -15.76 -19.90
CA LEU A 23 18.61 -16.74 -19.81
C LEU A 23 19.96 -16.04 -19.50
N ALA A 24 20.28 -14.95 -20.21
CA ALA A 24 21.46 -14.14 -19.92
C ALA A 24 21.47 -13.59 -18.47
N ARG A 25 20.29 -13.29 -17.90
CA ARG A 25 20.11 -12.87 -16.50
C ARG A 25 20.20 -14.02 -15.47
N LEU A 26 20.28 -15.28 -15.90
CA LEU A 26 20.61 -16.42 -15.04
C LEU A 26 22.11 -16.74 -15.13
N ASP A 27 22.66 -16.78 -16.34
CA ASP A 27 24.10 -17.04 -16.57
C ASP A 27 24.98 -15.98 -15.88
N ALA A 28 24.57 -14.70 -15.93
CA ALA A 28 25.27 -13.59 -15.26
C ALA A 28 25.25 -13.67 -13.72
N ARG A 29 24.40 -14.51 -13.11
CA ARG A 29 24.44 -14.77 -11.66
C ARG A 29 25.41 -15.88 -11.32
N HIS A 30 25.45 -16.93 -12.14
CA HIS A 30 26.36 -18.06 -11.92
C HIS A 30 27.84 -17.72 -12.17
N THR A 31 28.14 -16.67 -12.94
CA THR A 31 29.53 -16.19 -13.13
C THR A 31 30.03 -15.24 -12.05
N GLY A 32 29.16 -14.73 -11.17
CA GLY A 32 29.51 -13.76 -10.14
C GLY A 32 30.17 -14.34 -8.88
N ASP A 33 30.02 -15.65 -8.64
CA ASP A 33 30.31 -16.27 -7.33
C ASP A 33 31.63 -17.06 -7.29
N ALA A 34 32.63 -16.59 -8.06
CA ALA A 34 33.91 -17.27 -8.25
C ALA A 34 35.16 -16.35 -8.11
N THR A 35 35.12 -15.33 -7.25
CA THR A 35 36.34 -14.74 -6.62
C THR A 35 35.99 -13.83 -5.44
N GLY A 36 36.19 -14.31 -4.21
CA GLY A 36 36.06 -13.47 -3.03
C GLY A 36 37.31 -12.62 -2.76
N MET A 37 37.19 -11.29 -2.73
CA MET A 37 38.15 -10.42 -2.04
C MET A 37 37.51 -9.10 -1.60
N LYS A 38 37.80 -8.65 -0.37
CA LYS A 38 37.20 -7.47 0.25
C LYS A 38 37.75 -6.16 -0.34
N THR A 39 36.89 -5.29 -0.89
CA THR A 39 37.14 -3.85 -0.99
C THR A 39 35.86 -3.03 -0.89
N SER A 40 36.02 -1.82 -0.34
CA SER A 40 35.06 -0.74 -0.10
C SER A 40 34.13 -0.33 -1.26
N SER A 41 32.94 0.14 -0.88
CA SER A 41 32.13 1.17 -1.58
C SER A 41 31.92 1.00 -3.10
N SER A 42 30.93 0.18 -3.47
CA SER A 42 30.32 0.23 -4.80
C SER A 42 29.00 1.01 -4.74
N GLU A 43 29.04 2.34 -4.95
CA GLU A 43 27.84 3.08 -5.32
C GLU A 43 27.29 2.49 -6.62
N THR A 44 26.04 2.04 -6.60
CA THR A 44 25.42 1.52 -7.82
C THR A 44 25.24 2.65 -8.83
N GLU A 45 25.19 2.31 -10.12
CA GLU A 45 24.85 3.25 -11.19
C GLU A 45 23.51 3.97 -10.90
N PHE A 46 22.60 3.27 -10.23
CA PHE A 46 21.35 3.81 -9.74
C PHE A 46 21.50 4.83 -8.61
N ASP A 47 22.38 4.61 -7.63
CA ASP A 47 22.61 5.60 -6.55
C ASP A 47 23.13 6.92 -7.14
N LYS A 48 23.93 6.85 -8.20
CA LYS A 48 24.40 8.01 -8.97
C LYS A 48 23.27 8.71 -9.72
N LEU A 49 22.35 7.97 -10.34
CA LEU A 49 21.14 8.53 -10.95
C LEU A 49 20.23 9.21 -9.92
N LEU A 50 20.02 8.59 -8.75
CA LEU A 50 19.23 9.16 -7.65
C LEU A 50 19.90 10.41 -7.06
N ALA A 51 21.21 10.41 -6.88
CA ALA A 51 21.99 11.57 -6.45
C ALA A 51 21.91 12.73 -7.48
N LYS A 52 22.06 12.44 -8.78
CA LYS A 52 21.91 13.42 -9.87
C LYS A 52 20.47 14.00 -9.90
N ALA A 53 19.46 13.15 -9.76
CA ALA A 53 18.06 13.57 -9.79
C ALA A 53 17.67 14.41 -8.56
N THR A 54 18.13 14.04 -7.36
CA THR A 54 17.91 14.82 -6.13
C THR A 54 18.69 16.13 -6.13
N PHE A 55 19.91 16.18 -6.70
CA PHE A 55 20.64 17.42 -6.93
C PHE A 55 19.83 18.39 -7.83
N ILE A 56 19.30 17.90 -8.96
CA ILE A 56 18.47 18.71 -9.86
C ILE A 56 17.18 19.20 -9.18
N MET A 57 16.56 18.41 -8.29
CA MET A 57 15.41 18.89 -7.52
C MET A 57 15.77 20.07 -6.61
N ASN A 58 16.91 20.00 -5.92
CA ASN A 58 17.36 21.03 -4.98
C ASN A 58 17.91 22.29 -5.68
N SER A 59 18.38 22.17 -6.93
CA SER A 59 18.80 23.30 -7.75
C SER A 59 17.60 24.02 -8.37
N SER A 60 17.31 25.25 -7.94
CA SER A 60 16.14 26.04 -8.36
C SER A 60 16.15 26.49 -9.84
N GLU A 61 17.29 26.43 -10.53
CA GLU A 61 17.48 27.00 -11.87
C GLU A 61 17.90 26.00 -12.96
N SER A 62 18.07 24.71 -12.64
CA SER A 62 18.46 23.71 -13.64
C SER A 62 17.39 23.52 -14.71
N ASN A 63 17.76 23.68 -15.97
CA ASN A 63 16.98 23.18 -17.10
C ASN A 63 16.99 21.64 -17.04
N ILE A 64 15.82 21.01 -17.17
CA ILE A 64 15.72 19.55 -17.05
C ILE A 64 15.77 18.96 -18.46
N GLU A 65 16.80 18.18 -18.75
CA GLU A 65 16.93 17.54 -20.05
C GLU A 65 15.89 16.41 -20.23
N PRO A 66 15.15 16.36 -21.35
CA PRO A 66 14.13 15.34 -21.57
C PRO A 66 14.72 13.93 -21.65
N GLU A 67 15.95 13.80 -22.16
CA GLU A 67 16.71 12.54 -22.19
C GLU A 67 16.95 11.99 -20.78
N PHE A 68 17.17 12.86 -19.79
CA PHE A 68 17.37 12.45 -18.40
C PHE A 68 16.09 11.88 -17.77
N LEU A 69 14.90 12.40 -18.11
CA LEU A 69 13.64 11.80 -17.67
C LEU A 69 13.45 10.40 -18.28
N GLN A 70 13.86 10.21 -19.53
CA GLN A 70 13.80 8.90 -20.20
C GLN A 70 14.81 7.91 -19.61
N GLU A 71 16.02 8.36 -19.26
CA GLU A 71 17.04 7.57 -18.53
C GLU A 71 16.48 7.08 -17.17
N LEU A 72 15.84 7.97 -16.40
CA LEU A 72 15.18 7.63 -15.14
C LEU A 72 14.00 6.65 -15.32
N GLU A 73 13.21 6.81 -16.37
CA GLU A 73 12.08 5.91 -16.66
C GLU A 73 12.56 4.51 -17.09
N ILE A 74 13.61 4.43 -17.92
CA ILE A 74 14.25 3.16 -18.27
C ILE A 74 14.82 2.49 -17.00
N ALA A 75 15.54 3.23 -16.15
CA ALA A 75 16.05 2.70 -14.88
C ALA A 75 14.91 2.11 -14.00
N LEU A 76 13.75 2.77 -13.92
CA LEU A 76 12.58 2.23 -13.21
C LEU A 76 12.04 0.91 -13.77
N THR A 77 12.26 0.60 -15.05
CA THR A 77 11.85 -0.69 -15.64
C THR A 77 12.84 -1.83 -15.37
N LEU A 78 14.08 -1.52 -15.00
CA LEU A 78 15.17 -2.49 -14.83
C LEU A 78 15.32 -3.01 -13.39
N ILE A 79 14.67 -2.35 -12.42
CA ILE A 79 14.95 -2.49 -10.99
C ILE A 79 13.79 -3.19 -10.25
N PRO A 80 14.06 -4.00 -9.22
CA PRO A 80 13.02 -4.56 -8.36
C PRO A 80 12.09 -3.50 -7.75
N LEU A 81 10.84 -3.87 -7.48
CA LEU A 81 9.92 -3.06 -6.70
C LEU A 81 10.45 -2.95 -5.26
N GLY A 82 10.59 -1.73 -4.74
CA GLY A 82 11.14 -1.49 -3.40
C GLY A 82 11.55 -0.03 -3.17
N ARG A 83 12.20 0.25 -2.01
CA ARG A 83 12.59 1.61 -1.57
C ARG A 83 13.20 2.47 -2.68
N GLN A 84 14.14 1.90 -3.41
CA GLN A 84 14.92 2.62 -4.42
C GLN A 84 14.06 3.02 -5.62
N SER A 85 13.34 2.08 -6.23
CA SER A 85 12.43 2.37 -7.34
C SER A 85 11.26 3.29 -6.93
N ARG A 86 10.81 3.26 -5.67
CA ARG A 86 9.87 4.26 -5.13
C ARG A 86 10.47 5.66 -5.11
N ARG A 87 11.64 5.85 -4.47
CA ARG A 87 12.30 7.16 -4.38
C ARG A 87 12.57 7.77 -5.76
N LEU A 88 13.06 6.97 -6.72
CA LEU A 88 13.29 7.47 -8.07
C LEU A 88 11.99 7.84 -8.79
N ARG A 89 10.89 7.10 -8.56
CA ARG A 89 9.56 7.41 -9.12
C ARG A 89 8.96 8.69 -8.54
N GLU A 90 9.12 8.93 -7.23
CA GLU A 90 8.72 10.18 -6.57
C GLU A 90 9.49 11.38 -7.15
N VAL A 91 10.82 11.27 -7.24
CA VAL A 91 11.68 12.29 -7.84
C VAL A 91 11.34 12.54 -9.32
N LEU A 92 11.15 11.48 -10.11
CA LEU A 92 10.74 11.57 -11.52
C LEU A 92 9.37 12.25 -11.68
N ASN A 93 8.41 12.00 -10.79
CA ASN A 93 7.12 12.69 -10.83
C ASN A 93 7.26 14.20 -10.54
N VAL A 94 8.09 14.59 -9.58
CA VAL A 94 8.38 16.00 -9.28
C VAL A 94 9.10 16.69 -10.46
N LEU A 95 10.09 16.03 -11.06
CA LEU A 95 10.81 16.54 -12.22
C LEU A 95 9.89 16.68 -13.45
N ARG A 96 9.02 15.70 -13.71
CA ARG A 96 7.96 15.80 -14.74
C ARG A 96 7.04 17.01 -14.51
N SER A 97 6.53 17.19 -13.28
CA SER A 97 5.69 18.35 -12.94
C SER A 97 6.43 19.69 -13.11
N ARG A 98 7.75 19.71 -12.93
CA ARG A 98 8.59 20.91 -13.12
C ARG A 98 8.85 21.21 -14.59
N MET A 99 9.15 20.20 -15.42
CA MET A 99 9.25 20.36 -16.88
C MET A 99 7.93 20.83 -17.48
N GLN A 100 6.81 20.25 -17.07
CA GLN A 100 5.49 20.62 -17.58
C GLN A 100 5.14 22.09 -17.30
N LYS A 101 5.58 22.61 -16.13
CA LYS A 101 5.50 24.04 -15.80
C LYS A 101 6.44 24.92 -16.65
N GLN A 102 7.67 24.47 -16.93
CA GLN A 102 8.61 25.18 -17.81
C GLN A 102 8.11 25.27 -19.27
N ILE A 103 7.41 24.23 -19.76
CA ILE A 103 6.88 24.16 -21.14
C ILE A 103 5.56 24.96 -21.28
N GLY A 104 5.02 25.52 -20.18
CA GLY A 104 3.80 26.36 -20.21
C GLY A 104 2.50 25.59 -20.47
N LEU A 105 2.53 24.25 -20.44
CA LEU A 105 1.36 23.40 -20.59
C LEU A 105 0.63 23.27 -19.25
N THR A 106 -0.19 24.27 -18.93
CA THR A 106 -1.19 24.21 -17.85
C THR A 106 -2.06 22.96 -17.96
N ASP A 107 -2.37 22.36 -16.82
CA ASP A 107 -3.06 21.08 -16.68
C ASP A 107 -4.25 20.86 -17.63
N GLN A 108 -4.08 19.95 -18.59
CA GLN A 108 -5.14 18.96 -18.85
C GLN A 108 -4.86 17.72 -18.00
N GLN A 109 -5.00 17.88 -16.68
CA GLN A 109 -5.43 16.75 -15.88
C GLN A 109 -6.79 16.34 -16.41
N ALA A 110 -6.87 15.15 -17.01
CA ALA A 110 -8.12 14.53 -17.37
C ALA A 110 -8.88 14.19 -16.08
N ALA A 111 -9.56 15.19 -15.52
CA ALA A 111 -10.47 15.02 -14.42
C ALA A 111 -11.58 14.07 -14.87
N PHE A 112 -11.53 12.83 -14.40
CA PHE A 112 -12.66 11.90 -14.38
C PHE A 112 -13.75 12.43 -13.43
N SER A 113 -14.34 13.56 -13.84
CA SER A 113 -15.46 14.19 -13.18
C SER A 113 -16.72 13.42 -13.56
N PHE A 114 -17.07 12.43 -12.74
CA PHE A 114 -18.38 11.80 -12.77
C PHE A 114 -19.44 12.86 -12.44
N SER A 115 -19.93 13.55 -13.47
CA SER A 115 -20.99 14.53 -13.36
C SER A 115 -22.31 13.85 -13.01
N ILE A 116 -22.58 13.72 -11.71
CA ILE A 116 -23.88 13.33 -11.18
C ILE A 116 -24.90 14.41 -11.60
N LYS A 117 -25.70 14.09 -12.61
CA LYS A 117 -26.72 14.98 -13.15
C LYS A 117 -27.92 15.08 -12.19
N LYS A 118 -27.81 15.96 -11.18
CA LYS A 118 -28.98 16.41 -10.40
C LYS A 118 -30.01 17.01 -11.35
N LYS A 119 -31.23 16.50 -11.33
CA LYS A 119 -32.39 17.01 -12.07
C LYS A 119 -33.53 17.23 -11.09
N ASN A 120 -33.88 18.49 -10.83
CA ASN A 120 -35.02 18.88 -9.99
C ASN A 120 -35.98 19.76 -10.80
N ALA A 121 -37.29 19.42 -10.80
CA ALA A 121 -38.47 20.25 -11.09
C ALA A 121 -38.54 20.96 -12.49
N THR A 122 -39.65 21.24 -13.18
CA THR A 122 -41.13 20.98 -13.14
C THR A 122 -41.69 21.46 -14.52
N ALA A 123 -42.86 21.12 -15.07
CA ALA A 123 -43.97 20.20 -14.77
C ALA A 123 -44.75 19.90 -16.10
N SER A 124 -45.99 19.39 -16.02
CA SER A 124 -46.99 19.23 -17.12
C SER A 124 -46.69 18.17 -18.20
N GLU A 125 -47.65 17.41 -18.76
CA GLU A 125 -49.07 17.22 -18.45
C GLU A 125 -49.60 15.81 -18.87
N VAL A 126 -50.92 15.59 -18.81
CA VAL A 126 -51.61 14.28 -18.73
C VAL A 126 -51.93 13.59 -20.07
N GLN A 127 -51.92 12.24 -20.11
CA GLN A 127 -52.87 11.27 -20.77
C GLN A 127 -52.17 9.94 -21.16
N LYS A 128 -52.79 8.74 -21.28
CA LYS A 128 -53.95 8.06 -20.64
C LYS A 128 -53.98 6.57 -21.10
N ALA A 129 -54.26 5.62 -20.18
CA ALA A 129 -54.53 4.17 -20.44
C ALA A 129 -53.35 3.33 -21.02
N ALA A 130 -53.31 1.99 -20.95
CA ALA A 130 -54.32 0.98 -20.57
C ALA A 130 -53.74 -0.21 -19.74
N VAL A 131 -54.60 -1.17 -19.40
CA VAL A 131 -54.40 -2.24 -18.39
C VAL A 131 -53.96 -3.58 -18.99
N ALA A 132 -53.06 -4.30 -18.31
CA ALA A 132 -53.01 -5.76 -18.31
C ALA A 132 -52.55 -6.29 -16.94
N LYS A 133 -53.23 -7.31 -16.39
CA LYS A 133 -52.93 -7.94 -15.08
C LYS A 133 -52.07 -9.19 -15.27
N CYS A 134 -51.28 -9.55 -14.26
CA CYS A 134 -51.32 -10.90 -13.65
C CYS A 134 -50.50 -10.97 -12.34
N ASN A 135 -51.10 -11.60 -11.33
CA ASN A 135 -50.60 -12.02 -10.01
C ASN A 135 -51.28 -13.40 -9.74
N PRO A 136 -50.91 -14.23 -8.74
CA PRO A 136 -49.72 -14.28 -7.86
C PRO A 136 -49.13 -15.74 -7.75
N LEU A 137 -48.42 -16.03 -6.65
CA LEU A 137 -47.78 -17.28 -6.19
C LEU A 137 -46.40 -17.59 -6.83
N ASP A 138 -45.40 -18.12 -6.11
CA ASP A 138 -45.43 -18.68 -4.74
C ASP A 138 -44.18 -18.33 -3.89
N SER A 139 -44.24 -18.67 -2.60
CA SER A 139 -43.33 -18.27 -1.54
C SER A 139 -42.09 -19.15 -1.34
N THR A 140 -40.95 -18.51 -1.05
CA THR A 140 -40.03 -19.00 -0.01
C THR A 140 -39.31 -17.84 0.67
N GLN A 141 -39.38 -17.78 2.00
CA GLN A 141 -38.66 -16.81 2.81
C GLN A 141 -37.26 -17.33 3.12
N THR A 142 -36.22 -16.62 2.67
CA THR A 142 -34.89 -16.71 3.29
C THR A 142 -34.51 -15.29 3.71
N THR A 143 -34.63 -15.02 5.00
CA THR A 143 -34.37 -13.70 5.60
C THR A 143 -32.90 -13.33 5.46
N THR A 144 -32.59 -12.54 4.42
CA THR A 144 -31.34 -11.80 4.34
C THR A 144 -31.31 -10.75 5.45
N LYS A 145 -30.90 -11.16 6.65
CA LYS A 145 -30.56 -10.25 7.74
C LYS A 145 -29.31 -9.48 7.29
N LEU A 146 -29.54 -8.37 6.59
CA LEU A 146 -28.53 -7.37 6.33
C LEU A 146 -28.16 -6.76 7.68
N LEU A 147 -27.18 -7.37 8.35
CA LEU A 147 -26.57 -6.81 9.54
C LEU A 147 -25.91 -5.50 9.12
N VAL A 148 -26.58 -4.39 9.44
CA VAL A 148 -25.99 -3.05 9.34
C VAL A 148 -24.88 -3.01 10.39
N GLN A 149 -23.67 -3.37 9.98
CA GLN A 149 -22.49 -3.27 10.84
C GLN A 149 -22.30 -1.80 11.20
N LYS A 150 -22.46 -1.49 12.48
CA LYS A 150 -22.24 -0.15 13.05
C LYS A 150 -20.73 0.08 13.04
N ALA A 151 -20.25 0.74 11.99
CA ALA A 151 -18.85 1.09 11.84
C ALA A 151 -18.59 2.46 12.48
N ILE A 152 -17.60 2.54 13.36
CA ILE A 152 -17.11 3.78 13.95
C ILE A 152 -16.01 4.34 13.03
N THR A 153 -16.15 5.58 12.61
CA THR A 153 -15.19 6.24 11.71
C THR A 153 -14.61 7.48 12.37
N ILE A 154 -13.28 7.62 12.30
CA ILE A 154 -12.52 8.80 12.67
C ILE A 154 -11.82 9.33 11.41
N THR A 155 -11.88 10.64 11.19
CA THR A 155 -11.30 11.34 10.04
C THR A 155 -10.78 12.71 10.44
N ASP A 156 -9.69 13.18 9.82
CA ASP A 156 -9.22 14.56 9.91
C ASP A 156 -8.87 15.02 11.33
N GLU A 157 -8.14 14.17 12.07
CA GLU A 157 -7.73 14.43 13.45
C GLU A 157 -6.23 14.71 13.55
N HIS A 158 -5.87 15.81 14.20
CA HIS A 158 -4.50 16.34 14.22
C HIS A 158 -4.08 16.74 15.63
N GLY A 159 -2.96 16.22 16.14
CA GLY A 159 -2.39 16.65 17.41
C GLY A 159 -3.18 16.24 18.67
N LYS A 160 -4.03 15.20 18.60
CA LYS A 160 -4.96 14.85 19.69
C LYS A 160 -4.68 13.50 20.33
N GLU A 161 -5.05 13.40 21.61
CA GLU A 161 -5.19 12.13 22.33
C GLU A 161 -6.66 11.73 22.33
N LEU A 162 -6.98 10.58 21.71
CA LEU A 162 -8.33 10.12 21.44
C LEU A 162 -8.55 8.73 22.06
N VAL A 163 -9.67 8.55 22.77
CA VAL A 163 -10.14 7.26 23.24
C VAL A 163 -11.47 6.96 22.56
N ILE A 164 -11.49 5.99 21.64
CA ILE A 164 -12.68 5.65 20.88
C ILE A 164 -13.69 4.96 21.80
N LYS A 165 -14.94 5.42 21.80
CA LYS A 165 -16.04 4.75 22.50
C LYS A 165 -16.83 3.91 21.49
N GLY A 166 -17.02 2.64 21.80
CA GLY A 166 -17.70 1.67 20.95
C GLY A 166 -17.93 0.35 21.68
N ASP A 167 -18.68 -0.54 21.05
CA ASP A 167 -19.09 -1.83 21.58
C ASP A 167 -18.27 -2.99 20.98
N ASP A 168 -18.16 -4.09 21.71
CA ASP A 168 -17.39 -5.28 21.32
C ASP A 168 -17.94 -5.92 20.02
N GLY A 169 -17.21 -5.80 18.91
CA GLY A 169 -17.60 -6.32 17.59
C GLY A 169 -18.07 -5.27 16.59
N GLU A 170 -17.98 -3.99 16.92
CA GLU A 170 -18.07 -2.91 15.94
C GLU A 170 -16.80 -2.84 15.08
N ASP A 171 -16.94 -2.44 13.82
CA ASP A 171 -15.79 -2.20 12.94
C ASP A 171 -15.28 -0.77 13.14
N VAL A 172 -13.96 -0.56 13.05
CA VAL A 172 -13.34 0.76 13.27
C VAL A 172 -12.58 1.20 12.02
N THR A 173 -12.79 2.44 11.59
CA THR A 173 -12.05 3.06 10.48
C THR A 173 -11.36 4.33 10.98
N ILE A 174 -10.06 4.45 10.74
CA ILE A 174 -9.23 5.61 11.09
C ILE A 174 -8.57 6.12 9.81
N ASN A 175 -9.02 7.26 9.30
CA ASN A 175 -8.48 7.87 8.09
C ASN A 175 -7.87 9.24 8.39
N ASP A 176 -6.82 9.61 7.68
CA ASP A 176 -6.33 11.00 7.59
C ASP A 176 -6.08 11.63 8.99
N VAL A 177 -5.42 10.86 9.87
CA VAL A 177 -5.06 11.26 11.24
C VAL A 177 -3.55 11.53 11.32
N THR A 178 -3.14 12.62 11.95
CA THR A 178 -1.70 12.94 12.11
C THR A 178 -1.31 13.37 13.52
N ASN A 179 -0.05 13.12 13.90
CA ASN A 179 0.55 13.53 15.17
C ASN A 179 -0.34 13.24 16.41
N SER A 180 -1.01 12.09 16.42
CA SER A 180 -2.09 11.79 17.37
C SER A 180 -1.87 10.45 18.07
N MET A 181 -2.50 10.28 19.23
CA MET A 181 -2.52 9.02 19.97
C MET A 181 -3.96 8.52 20.10
N VAL A 182 -4.26 7.39 19.44
CA VAL A 182 -5.62 6.82 19.39
C VAL A 182 -5.64 5.50 20.15
N ARG A 183 -6.60 5.36 21.08
CA ARG A 183 -6.83 4.15 21.86
C ARG A 183 -8.21 3.56 21.61
N VAL A 184 -8.28 2.25 21.44
CA VAL A 184 -9.51 1.50 21.19
C VAL A 184 -9.71 0.47 22.31
N PRO A 185 -10.40 0.81 23.40
CA PRO A 185 -10.54 -0.01 24.61
C PRO A 185 -11.49 -1.21 24.49
N PHE A 186 -12.08 -1.45 23.31
CA PHE A 186 -13.05 -2.52 23.04
C PHE A 186 -12.58 -3.42 21.89
N LYS A 187 -13.05 -4.67 21.85
CA LYS A 187 -12.64 -5.68 20.88
C LYS A 187 -13.37 -5.47 19.55
N ALA A 188 -12.85 -4.55 18.74
CA ALA A 188 -13.33 -4.29 17.37
C ALA A 188 -13.40 -5.59 16.54
N SER A 189 -14.36 -5.65 15.61
CA SER A 189 -14.53 -6.77 14.69
C SER A 189 -13.39 -6.81 13.67
N ALA A 190 -13.30 -5.78 12.83
CA ALA A 190 -12.20 -5.46 11.93
C ALA A 190 -11.80 -3.99 12.09
N VAL A 191 -10.55 -3.67 11.72
CA VAL A 191 -10.02 -2.31 11.80
C VAL A 191 -9.33 -1.91 10.50
N HIS A 192 -9.67 -0.73 9.98
CA HIS A 192 -9.13 -0.13 8.77
C HIS A 192 -8.39 1.17 9.09
N ILE A 193 -7.14 1.28 8.67
CA ILE A 193 -6.27 2.45 8.89
C ILE A 193 -5.78 2.94 7.53
N LYS A 194 -5.95 4.23 7.23
CA LYS A 194 -5.56 4.83 5.94
C LYS A 194 -5.01 6.24 6.11
N SER A 195 -3.94 6.59 5.41
CA SER A 195 -3.41 7.98 5.40
C SER A 195 -3.04 8.50 6.81
N VAL A 196 -2.64 7.62 7.73
CA VAL A 196 -2.30 8.01 9.11
C VAL A 196 -0.79 8.23 9.22
N LYS A 197 -0.37 9.33 9.85
CA LYS A 197 1.05 9.71 9.98
C LYS A 197 1.46 10.10 11.40
N ASP A 198 2.71 9.87 11.76
CA ASP A 198 3.34 10.37 13.01
C ASP A 198 2.55 10.03 14.29
N SER A 199 1.84 8.90 14.29
CA SER A 199 0.79 8.61 15.28
C SER A 199 1.00 7.27 16.00
N THR A 200 0.46 7.17 17.22
CA THR A 200 0.45 5.95 18.02
C THR A 200 -0.97 5.41 18.11
N LEU A 201 -1.19 4.17 17.68
CA LEU A 201 -2.49 3.52 17.63
C LEU A 201 -2.46 2.27 18.53
N ILE A 202 -3.29 2.24 19.57
CA ILE A 202 -3.32 1.18 20.58
C ILE A 202 -4.69 0.52 20.60
N PHE A 203 -4.73 -0.80 20.46
CA PHE A 203 -5.97 -1.56 20.36
C PHE A 203 -6.06 -2.65 21.43
N ALA A 204 -7.26 -2.83 21.99
CA ALA A 204 -7.67 -4.11 22.55
C ALA A 204 -7.64 -5.20 21.44
N PRO A 205 -7.60 -6.49 21.77
CA PRO A 205 -7.52 -7.56 20.78
C PRO A 205 -8.66 -7.49 19.75
N VAL A 206 -8.30 -7.28 18.49
CA VAL A 206 -9.20 -7.22 17.34
C VAL A 206 -9.62 -8.65 16.99
N LYS A 207 -10.92 -8.85 16.72
CA LYS A 207 -11.49 -10.19 16.53
C LYS A 207 -10.99 -10.85 15.25
N THR A 208 -10.93 -10.10 14.14
CA THR A 208 -10.55 -10.61 12.81
C THR A 208 -9.26 -9.98 12.29
N SER A 209 -9.32 -8.83 11.63
CA SER A 209 -8.19 -8.28 10.87
C SER A 209 -7.92 -6.79 11.09
N LEU A 210 -6.67 -6.43 10.83
CA LEU A 210 -6.21 -5.04 10.68
C LEU A 210 -5.73 -4.83 9.23
N LEU A 211 -6.20 -3.78 8.57
CA LEU A 211 -5.75 -3.37 7.25
C LEU A 211 -5.16 -1.95 7.30
N ILE A 212 -3.88 -1.80 6.96
CA ILE A 212 -3.14 -0.54 6.99
C ILE A 212 -2.74 -0.15 5.55
N ARG A 213 -2.99 1.10 5.15
CA ARG A 213 -2.66 1.61 3.80
C ARG A 213 -2.15 3.06 3.84
N ASN A 214 -1.14 3.39 3.02
CA ASN A 214 -0.64 4.76 2.86
C ASN A 214 -0.29 5.43 4.22
N CYS A 215 0.40 4.71 5.10
CA CYS A 215 0.71 5.15 6.46
C CYS A 215 2.22 5.35 6.68
N GLU A 216 2.60 6.26 7.57
CA GLU A 216 4.02 6.63 7.76
C GLU A 216 4.35 6.96 9.21
N ASN A 217 5.52 6.54 9.69
CA ASN A 217 6.04 6.83 11.04
C ASN A 217 5.02 6.49 12.15
N LEU A 218 4.53 5.24 12.16
CA LEU A 218 3.51 4.80 13.11
C LEU A 218 4.06 3.88 14.20
N THR A 219 3.41 3.93 15.36
CA THR A 219 3.53 2.88 16.37
C THR A 219 2.16 2.20 16.54
N VAL A 220 2.06 0.94 16.17
CA VAL A 220 0.78 0.19 16.13
C VAL A 220 0.84 -0.96 17.13
N VAL A 221 -0.06 -0.97 18.11
CA VAL A 221 -0.12 -1.96 19.20
C VAL A 221 -1.41 -2.75 19.08
N VAL A 222 -1.34 -4.00 18.58
CA VAL A 222 -2.52 -4.79 18.21
C VAL A 222 -2.34 -6.30 18.41
N ALA A 223 -3.40 -6.98 18.84
CA ALA A 223 -3.53 -8.43 18.69
C ALA A 223 -4.67 -8.74 17.71
N ALA A 224 -4.44 -9.61 16.71
CA ALA A 224 -5.43 -9.90 15.66
C ALA A 224 -5.30 -11.34 15.11
N GLN A 225 -6.18 -11.78 14.20
CA GLN A 225 -5.95 -13.00 13.42
C GLN A 225 -5.04 -12.73 12.21
N GLN A 226 -5.28 -11.63 11.49
CA GLN A 226 -4.48 -11.23 10.33
C GLN A 226 -4.18 -9.73 10.39
N VAL A 227 -2.95 -9.34 10.07
CA VAL A 227 -2.61 -7.93 9.81
C VAL A 227 -2.04 -7.82 8.41
N ARG A 228 -2.54 -6.87 7.62
CA ARG A 228 -2.06 -6.60 6.26
C ARG A 228 -1.70 -5.12 6.14
N THR A 229 -0.48 -4.87 5.70
CA THR A 229 0.08 -3.53 5.55
C THR A 229 0.49 -3.35 4.10
N HIS A 230 0.05 -2.26 3.46
CA HIS A 230 0.33 -1.97 2.07
C HIS A 230 0.79 -0.53 1.91
N ASP A 231 1.82 -0.26 1.10
CA ASP A 231 2.29 1.10 0.78
C ASP A 231 2.46 1.94 2.05
N SER A 232 3.21 1.43 3.03
CA SER A 232 3.35 2.08 4.34
C SER A 232 4.73 1.87 4.94
N HIS A 233 5.25 2.88 5.63
CA HIS A 233 6.68 3.00 5.91
C HIS A 233 6.95 3.38 7.36
N GLN A 234 8.09 2.92 7.89
CA GLN A 234 8.57 3.27 9.23
C GLN A 234 7.53 2.92 10.32
N ILE A 235 6.96 1.70 10.27
CA ILE A 235 5.94 1.24 11.23
C ILE A 235 6.58 0.30 12.26
N ARG A 236 6.43 0.66 13.53
CA ARG A 236 6.76 -0.19 14.67
C ARG A 236 5.52 -0.91 15.17
N PHE A 237 5.47 -2.21 14.97
CA PHE A 237 4.39 -3.09 15.42
C PHE A 237 4.72 -3.74 16.77
N TYR A 238 3.89 -3.50 17.77
CA TYR A 238 3.82 -4.30 18.99
C TYR A 238 2.64 -5.26 18.84
N ILE A 239 2.91 -6.46 18.35
CA ILE A 239 1.92 -7.26 17.64
C ILE A 239 1.85 -8.73 18.11
N GLU A 240 0.62 -9.24 18.17
CA GLU A 240 0.33 -10.68 18.23
C GLU A 240 -0.60 -11.02 17.04
N VAL A 241 -0.24 -12.03 16.24
CA VAL A 241 -1.08 -12.51 15.13
C VAL A 241 -1.34 -14.01 15.28
N ARG A 242 -2.58 -14.45 15.12
CA ARG A 242 -2.89 -15.90 15.11
C ARG A 242 -2.57 -16.57 13.77
N GLY A 243 -2.70 -15.84 12.67
CA GLY A 243 -2.39 -16.28 11.31
C GLY A 243 -1.08 -15.70 10.80
N ALA A 244 -1.12 -14.48 10.26
CA ALA A 244 0.04 -13.84 9.63
C ALA A 244 0.01 -12.30 9.75
N LEU A 245 1.21 -11.72 9.76
CA LEU A 245 1.46 -10.32 9.40
C LEU A 245 2.01 -10.32 7.97
N ILE A 246 1.30 -9.67 7.05
CA ILE A 246 1.65 -9.53 5.63
C ILE A 246 2.00 -8.08 5.35
N ILE A 247 3.09 -7.84 4.63
CA ILE A 247 3.52 -6.52 4.13
C ILE A 247 3.67 -6.54 2.61
N GLU A 248 3.33 -5.43 1.96
CA GLU A 248 3.40 -5.24 0.51
C GLU A 248 3.78 -3.77 0.23
N ASP A 249 4.81 -3.54 -0.58
CA ASP A 249 5.37 -2.21 -0.89
C ASP A 249 5.66 -1.33 0.35
N CYS A 250 6.15 -1.98 1.42
CA CYS A 250 6.50 -1.38 2.70
C CYS A 250 8.01 -1.33 2.92
N ASP A 251 8.50 -0.41 3.76
CA ASP A 251 9.87 -0.44 4.27
C ASP A 251 10.00 0.10 5.71
N GLY A 252 11.10 -0.25 6.39
CA GLY A 252 11.34 0.19 7.77
C GLY A 252 10.33 -0.37 8.77
N ILE A 253 9.84 -1.58 8.53
CA ILE A 253 8.90 -2.27 9.42
C ILE A 253 9.69 -2.90 10.58
N GLU A 254 9.31 -2.61 11.81
CA GLU A 254 9.92 -3.24 12.99
C GLU A 254 8.85 -3.99 13.79
N VAL A 255 9.14 -5.21 14.26
CA VAL A 255 8.18 -6.03 15.01
C VAL A 255 8.68 -6.38 16.43
N ALA A 256 7.78 -6.30 17.40
CA ALA A 256 7.95 -6.63 18.80
C ALA A 256 6.68 -7.29 19.38
N PRO A 257 6.74 -7.97 20.54
CA PRO A 257 5.56 -8.58 21.16
C PRO A 257 4.49 -7.54 21.57
N TYR A 258 3.22 -7.88 21.37
CA TYR A 258 2.08 -7.13 21.89
C TYR A 258 2.01 -7.22 23.43
N ASN A 259 1.90 -6.08 24.10
CA ASN A 259 1.87 -6.00 25.57
C ASN A 259 0.89 -4.92 26.06
N VAL A 260 -0.42 -5.15 25.97
CA VAL A 260 -1.43 -4.24 26.55
C VAL A 260 -1.92 -4.75 27.91
N VAL A 261 -1.90 -3.86 28.91
CA VAL A 261 -2.36 -4.16 30.27
C VAL A 261 -3.84 -4.53 30.26
N GLY A 262 -4.20 -5.60 30.98
CA GLY A 262 -5.57 -6.12 31.05
C GLY A 262 -5.93 -7.19 30.01
N PHE A 263 -5.05 -7.49 29.06
CA PHE A 263 -5.25 -8.56 28.08
C PHE A 263 -4.16 -9.64 28.22
N GLN A 264 -4.59 -10.90 28.26
CA GLN A 264 -3.70 -12.05 28.33
C GLN A 264 -3.15 -12.36 26.93
N GLN A 265 -1.82 -12.50 26.83
CA GLN A 265 -1.12 -12.92 25.62
C GLN A 265 -1.06 -14.44 25.52
N ASP A 266 -0.99 -14.96 24.30
CA ASP A 266 -0.52 -16.32 24.06
C ASP A 266 1.02 -16.35 24.01
N THR A 267 1.65 -16.74 25.11
CA THR A 267 3.12 -16.81 25.23
C THR A 267 3.77 -17.85 24.32
N GLN A 268 3.01 -18.79 23.75
CA GLN A 268 3.50 -19.76 22.78
C GLN A 268 3.43 -19.23 21.34
N ASN A 269 2.61 -18.21 21.09
CA ASN A 269 2.39 -17.65 19.76
C ASN A 269 3.60 -16.81 19.29
N ASN A 270 4.38 -17.38 18.37
CA ASN A 270 5.53 -16.73 17.75
C ASN A 270 5.26 -16.29 16.30
N ASN A 271 4.02 -16.36 15.80
CA ASN A 271 3.71 -16.09 14.38
C ASN A 271 4.02 -14.63 13.96
N TRP A 272 4.04 -13.70 14.91
CA TRP A 272 4.47 -12.31 14.70
C TRP A 272 5.93 -12.16 14.27
N ARG A 273 6.77 -13.19 14.48
CA ARG A 273 8.18 -13.25 14.05
C ARG A 273 8.36 -13.73 12.61
N ASN A 274 7.28 -14.12 11.94
CA ASN A 274 7.27 -14.63 10.56
C ASN A 274 6.48 -13.68 9.65
N VAL A 275 7.06 -12.51 9.36
CA VAL A 275 6.44 -11.50 8.49
C VAL A 275 6.55 -11.94 7.04
N GLN A 276 5.41 -11.98 6.34
CA GLN A 276 5.35 -12.32 4.92
C GLN A 276 5.46 -11.04 4.10
N ASP A 277 6.60 -10.84 3.44
CA ASP A 277 6.81 -9.72 2.51
C ASP A 277 6.50 -10.15 1.07
N PHE A 278 5.44 -9.59 0.50
CA PHE A 278 4.98 -9.92 -0.86
C PHE A 278 5.75 -9.17 -1.95
N SER A 279 6.47 -8.10 -1.61
CA SER A 279 7.36 -7.39 -2.55
C SER A 279 8.78 -7.99 -2.59
N TRP A 280 9.09 -8.93 -1.69
CA TRP A 280 10.37 -9.62 -1.65
C TRP A 280 10.28 -11.05 -2.23
N LEU A 281 10.86 -11.25 -3.42
CA LEU A 281 10.76 -12.51 -4.16
C LEU A 281 11.86 -13.54 -3.85
N SER A 282 12.83 -13.21 -2.99
CA SER A 282 13.88 -14.17 -2.61
C SER A 282 13.40 -15.10 -1.51
N SER A 283 13.49 -16.41 -1.74
CA SER A 283 13.21 -17.45 -0.74
C SER A 283 14.42 -17.80 0.13
N GLU A 284 15.62 -17.33 -0.24
CA GLU A 284 16.88 -17.67 0.41
C GLU A 284 17.38 -16.55 1.34
N GLU A 285 17.04 -15.30 1.02
CA GLU A 285 17.47 -14.11 1.76
C GLU A 285 16.32 -13.53 2.59
N HIS A 286 16.63 -13.09 3.81
CA HIS A 286 15.70 -12.33 4.64
C HIS A 286 15.36 -10.97 3.98
N SER A 287 14.08 -10.60 3.93
CA SER A 287 13.68 -9.30 3.38
C SER A 287 14.35 -8.13 4.12
N PRO A 288 14.90 -7.13 3.42
CA PRO A 288 15.46 -5.92 4.04
C PRO A 288 14.38 -4.93 4.50
N ASN A 289 13.11 -5.17 4.18
CA ASN A 289 12.01 -4.23 4.46
C ASN A 289 11.51 -4.30 5.92
N TRP A 290 11.81 -5.39 6.63
CA TRP A 290 11.42 -5.59 8.02
C TRP A 290 12.53 -6.17 8.90
N LYS A 291 12.39 -6.04 10.22
CA LYS A 291 13.24 -6.70 11.23
C LYS A 291 12.52 -6.85 12.56
N ILE A 292 13.06 -7.67 13.46
CA ILE A 292 12.65 -7.70 14.87
C ILE A 292 13.31 -6.52 15.61
N MET A 293 12.58 -5.88 16.53
CA MET A 293 13.12 -4.80 17.37
C MET A 293 14.13 -5.35 18.40
N GLU A 294 15.32 -4.73 18.48
CA GLU A 294 16.36 -5.08 19.46
C GLU A 294 16.05 -4.51 20.86
N GLU A 295 15.44 -3.33 20.93
CA GLU A 295 15.07 -2.66 22.18
C GLU A 295 13.58 -2.84 22.52
N ASN A 296 13.25 -2.72 23.82
CA ASN A 296 11.87 -2.54 24.31
C ASN A 296 10.85 -3.66 23.99
N SER A 297 11.31 -4.91 23.84
CA SER A 297 10.44 -6.10 23.71
C SER A 297 9.46 -6.31 24.88
N ALA A 298 9.74 -5.71 26.05
CA ALA A 298 8.90 -5.72 27.25
C ALA A 298 8.17 -4.38 27.51
N LYS A 299 7.92 -3.56 26.48
CA LYS A 299 7.19 -2.30 26.63
C LYS A 299 5.68 -2.55 26.79
N TYR A 300 5.13 -2.19 27.94
CA TYR A 300 3.70 -2.26 28.22
C TYR A 300 2.94 -1.01 27.78
N PHE A 301 1.68 -1.19 27.40
CA PHE A 301 0.76 -0.16 26.91
C PHE A 301 -0.57 -0.17 27.68
N ASN A 302 -1.19 1.00 27.82
CA ASN A 302 -2.50 1.18 28.44
C ASN A 302 -3.52 1.70 27.41
N LEU A 303 -4.79 1.30 27.58
CA LEU A 303 -5.94 1.72 26.78
C LEU A 303 -6.75 2.83 27.47
#